data_AF-A0A8C8I4B0-F1
#
_entry.id   AF-A0A8C8I4B0-F1
#
_cell.length_a   1.000
_cell.length_b   1.000
_cell.length_c   1.000
_cell.angle_alpha   90.00
_cell.angle_beta   90.00
_cell.angle_gamma   90.00
#
_symmetry.space_group_name_H-M   'P 1'
#
loop_
_entity.id
_entity.type
_entity.pdbx_description
1 polymer ?
#
loop_
_entity_poly.entity_id
_entity_poly.type
_entity_poly.pdbx_seq_one_letter_code
_entity_poly.pdbx_strand_id
1 'polypeptide(L)' 'MSADCTSYYNAEKVLVNEFTCPKPDNDAGALFCCGFNDMKYCCDDPNSFFPYEYGYMWWLSQLLSLSGR' A
#
# COMPACT_ATOMS: atom_id res chain seq x y z
N MET A 1 -10.79 -12.68 11.04
CA MET A 1 -10.33 -12.64 9.64
C MET A 1 -9.04 -11.86 9.63
N SER A 2 -7.94 -12.48 9.23
CA SER A 2 -6.63 -11.86 9.03
C SER A 2 -6.36 -11.84 7.53
N ALA A 3 -5.87 -10.72 6.99
CA ALA A 3 -5.45 -10.64 5.60
C ALA A 3 -3.95 -10.98 5.47
N ASP A 4 -3.62 -11.78 4.47
CA ASP A 4 -2.25 -12.03 4.06
C ASP A 4 -1.83 -11.00 3.01
N CYS A 5 -0.83 -10.18 3.33
CA CYS A 5 -0.17 -9.30 2.38
C CYS A 5 0.89 -10.10 1.63
N THR A 6 0.68 -10.30 0.33
CA THR A 6 1.68 -10.93 -0.55
C THR A 6 2.97 -10.12 -0.62
N SER A 7 4.09 -10.79 -0.88
CA SER A 7 5.39 -10.15 -1.09
C SER A 7 5.33 -9.11 -2.21
N TYR A 8 6.18 -8.08 -2.11
CA TYR A 8 6.25 -7.00 -3.10
C TYR A 8 7.64 -6.39 -3.15
N TYR A 9 7.93 -5.64 -4.21
CA TYR A 9 9.13 -4.81 -4.30
C TYR A 9 8.75 -3.39 -3.90
N ASN A 10 9.50 -2.81 -2.95
CA ASN A 10 9.28 -1.42 -2.59
C ASN A 10 9.83 -0.45 -3.67
N ALA A 11 9.62 0.85 -3.48
CA ALA A 11 10.15 1.88 -4.38
C ALA A 11 11.69 1.84 -4.57
N GLU A 12 12.42 1.28 -3.60
CA GLU A 12 13.87 1.05 -3.66
C GLU A 12 14.25 -0.28 -4.34
N LYS A 13 13.27 -1.01 -4.88
CA LYS A 13 13.39 -2.35 -5.48
C LYS A 13 13.92 -3.41 -4.51
N VAL A 14 13.68 -3.21 -3.22
CA VAL A 14 13.96 -4.20 -2.18
C VAL A 14 12.76 -5.12 -2.04
N LEU A 15 13.01 -6.43 -2.06
CA LEU A 15 11.96 -7.43 -1.84
C LEU A 15 11.52 -7.40 -0.39
N VAL A 16 10.25 -7.07 -0.18
CA VAL A 16 9.55 -7.19 1.09
C VAL A 16 8.81 -8.51 1.08
N ASN A 17 9.12 -9.38 2.04
CA ASN A 17 8.46 -10.67 2.19
C ASN A 17 6.97 -10.50 2.52
N GLU A 18 6.19 -11.53 2.23
CA GLU A 18 4.79 -11.59 2.63
C GLU A 18 4.66 -11.53 4.16
N PHE A 19 3.57 -10.93 4.63
CA PHE A 19 3.28 -10.83 6.05
C PHE A 19 1.78 -10.90 6.30
N THR A 20 1.41 -11.42 7.46
CA THR A 20 0.02 -11.53 7.88
C THR A 20 -0.33 -10.37 8.80
N CYS A 21 -1.52 -9.80 8.62
CA CYS A 21 -2.07 -8.75 9.46
C CYS A 21 -2.93 -9.32 10.61
N PRO A 22 -2.83 -8.78 11.84
CA PRO A 22 -2.06 -7.60 12.25
C PRO A 22 -0.61 -7.93 12.63
N LYS A 23 0.30 -6.99 12.43
CA LYS A 23 1.67 -7.07 12.97
C LYS A 23 1.64 -6.89 14.51
N PRO A 24 2.61 -7.46 15.25
CA PRO A 24 2.67 -7.33 16.71
C PRO A 24 2.73 -5.88 17.21
N ASP A 25 3.26 -4.96 16.39
CA ASP A 25 3.35 -3.52 16.69
C ASP A 25 2.16 -2.70 16.18
N ASN A 26 1.20 -3.30 15.47
CA ASN A 26 0.05 -2.62 14.90
C ASN A 26 -1.20 -2.73 15.80
N ASP A 27 -2.19 -1.88 15.52
CA ASP A 27 -3.49 -1.95 16.18
C ASP A 27 -4.16 -3.32 15.98
N ALA A 28 -4.88 -3.81 16.99
CA ALA A 28 -5.58 -5.09 16.93
C ALA A 28 -6.67 -5.13 15.84
N GLY A 29 -7.17 -3.96 15.43
CA GLY A 29 -8.11 -3.80 14.32
C GLY A 29 -7.45 -3.81 12.93
N ALA A 30 -6.12 -3.75 12.84
CA ALA A 30 -5.39 -3.69 11.57
C ALA A 30 -5.32 -5.05 10.86
N LEU A 31 -6.49 -5.57 10.50
CA LEU A 31 -6.68 -6.93 9.98
C LEU A 31 -6.56 -7.01 8.45
N PHE A 32 -6.53 -5.87 7.75
CA PHE A 32 -6.55 -5.79 6.29
C PHE A 32 -5.21 -5.37 5.70
N CYS A 33 -4.95 -5.83 4.47
CA CYS A 33 -3.78 -5.42 3.70
C CYS A 33 -4.10 -4.17 2.88
N CYS A 34 -3.41 -3.08 3.16
CA CYS A 34 -3.69 -1.74 2.64
C CYS A 34 -2.45 -1.13 1.99
N GLY A 35 -2.64 -0.01 1.31
CA GLY A 35 -1.57 0.76 0.69
C GLY A 35 -1.48 0.55 -0.81
N PHE A 36 -0.25 0.53 -1.32
CA PHE A 36 0.08 0.50 -2.74
C PHE A 36 0.77 -0.80 -3.12
N ASN A 37 0.92 -1.04 -4.43
CA ASN A 37 1.62 -2.21 -4.93
C ASN A 37 3.07 -2.27 -4.41
N ASP A 38 3.72 -1.10 -4.30
CA ASP A 38 5.08 -0.89 -3.82
C ASP A 38 5.18 -0.49 -2.33
N MET A 39 4.05 -0.42 -1.62
CA MET A 39 4.02 -0.07 -0.20
C MET A 39 2.78 -0.65 0.48
N LYS A 40 2.86 -1.91 0.90
CA LYS A 40 1.77 -2.58 1.64
C LYS A 40 1.97 -2.48 3.15
N TYR A 41 0.88 -2.22 3.88
CA TYR A 41 0.86 -2.15 5.34
C TYR A 41 -0.48 -2.66 5.89
N CYS A 42 -0.52 -3.02 7.18
CA CYS A 42 -1.76 -3.46 7.82
C CYS A 42 -2.60 -2.25 8.24
N CYS A 43 -3.89 -2.24 7.91
CA CYS A 43 -4.85 -1.23 8.36
C CYS A 43 -6.22 -1.85 8.68
N ASP A 44 -7.10 -1.07 9.30
CA ASP A 44 -8.46 -1.49 9.69
C ASP A 44 -9.52 -1.31 8.58
N ASP A 45 -9.14 -0.69 7.46
CA ASP A 45 -10.01 -0.42 6.31
C ASP A 45 -9.80 -1.40 5.13
N PRO A 46 -10.79 -2.22 4.76
CA PRO A 46 -10.66 -3.19 3.66
C PRO A 46 -10.57 -2.56 2.26
N ASN A 47 -10.93 -1.29 2.09
CA ASN A 47 -10.98 -0.60 0.79
C ASN A 47 -9.76 0.29 0.52
N SER A 48 -8.77 0.28 1.40
CA SER A 48 -7.61 1.17 1.32
C SER A 48 -6.43 0.55 0.54
N PHE A 49 -6.71 -0.44 -0.32
CA PHE A 49 -5.71 -1.06 -1.19
C PHE A 49 -5.83 -0.52 -2.62
N PHE A 50 -4.72 0.00 -3.13
CA PHE A 50 -4.60 0.55 -4.48
C PHE A 50 -3.57 -0.27 -5.28
N PRO A 51 -3.97 -0.90 -6.40
CA PRO A 51 -3.08 -1.79 -7.17
C PRO A 51 -2.04 -1.04 -8.03
N TYR A 52 -1.80 0.25 -7.75
CA TYR A 52 -0.87 1.10 -8.49
C TYR A 52 0.36 1.43 -7.65
N GLU A 53 1.46 1.80 -8.29
CA GLU A 53 2.64 2.31 -7.60
C GLU A 53 2.38 3.71 -7.04
N TYR A 54 2.85 3.99 -5.83
CA TYR A 54 2.71 5.30 -5.19
C TYR A 54 3.23 6.44 -6.10
N GLY A 55 4.35 6.20 -6.78
CA GLY A 55 4.93 7.14 -7.75
C GLY A 55 3.96 7.51 -8.88
N TYR A 56 3.17 6.56 -9.38
CA TYR A 56 2.22 6.81 -10.47
C TYR A 56 1.12 7.79 -10.04
N MET A 57 0.63 7.69 -8.80
CA MET A 57 -0.37 8.62 -8.27
C MET A 57 0.17 10.04 -8.09
N TRP A 58 1.45 10.17 -7.70
CA TRP A 58 2.08 11.48 -7.62
C TRP A 58 2.24 12.12 -9.00
N TRP A 59 2.68 11.36 -10.00
CA TRP A 59 2.78 11.82 -11.39
C TRP A 59 1.44 12.27 -11.97
N LEU A 60 0.35 11.54 -11.71
CA LEU A 60 -1.00 11.95 -12.14
C LEU A 60 -1.41 13.30 -11.55
N SER A 61 -1.08 13.55 -10.29
CA SER A 61 -1.36 14.82 -9.61
C SER A 61 -0.58 15.99 -10.24
N GLN A 62 0.67 15.74 -10.64
CA GLN A 62 1.50 16.71 -11.35
C GLN A 62 0.98 16.97 -12.77
N LEU A 63 0.53 15.93 -13.48
CA LEU A 63 -0.06 16.03 -14.82
C LEU A 63 -1.37 16.83 -14.81
N LEU A 64 -2.26 16.60 -13.84
CA LEU A 64 -3.49 17.40 -13.70
C LEU A 64 -3.18 18.88 -13.40
N SER A 65 -2.14 19.14 -12.60
CA SER A 65 -1.70 20.50 -12.28
C SER A 65 -1.11 21.24 -13.49
N LEU A 66 -0.56 20.52 -14.47
CA LEU A 66 -0.04 21.08 -15.72
C LEU A 66 -1.13 21.24 -16.80
N SER A 67 -2.15 20.37 -16.83
CA SER A 67 -3.31 20.52 -17.74
C SER A 67 -4.30 21.61 -17.32
N GLY A 68 -4.11 22.24 -16.15
CA GLY A 68 -4.88 23.39 -15.68
C GLY A 68 -4.26 24.77 -15.98
N ARG A 69 -3.17 24.83 -16.75
CA ARG A 69 -2.58 26.09 -17.27
C ARG A 69 -2.70 26.16 -18.79
#